data_AF-A0A7S0TAR1-F1
#
_entry.id   AF-A0A7S0TAR1-F1
#
_cell.length_a   1.000
_cell.length_b   1.000
_cell.length_c   1.000
_cell.angle_alpha   90.00
_cell.angle_beta   90.00
_cell.angle_gamma   90.00
#
_symmetry.space_group_name_H-M   'P 1'
#
loop_
_entity.id
_entity.type
_entity.pdbx_description
1 polymer ?
#
loop_
_entity_poly.entity_id
_entity_poly.type
_entity_poly.pdbx_seq_one_letter_code
_entity_poly.pdbx_strand_id
1 'polypeptide(L)'
;NNQMVMINGRRRSPRLIAREGSETDSTILYSNDEISLTLKNDPRTANSYPSRSRRNLKQTAASEFDMDCQHSDYTFEDVSENDLASLAYTDSDDGTADFSDDCCACGSQSAEIRQRLGRKENEGSTNNYIDSYIDAKPLEHCEVGKYMASRVMTPFQERLNAFTVLPSTYYCIMFFLSGSWLSQSFIQDYANEMVDDHEFDESQCITSSWLPHLHALPPLPPVAAAVGILGHGPFSMIYHLKCAHALPPGLPRTKHWSRRMDQAMIHFQSVGMAYASTGRLDFFLANLLFNMDCFHRQFLPKVVPKRNQVRLGMSIFFYTLPILMRGEFMAYFQLGIIFGVGGWLFGQYPIGGWSHAVFHIAITFVPPVMFWSALNLPSSRGQLEVAAHCAMLAGKAF
;
A
#
# COMPACT_ATOMS: atom_id res chain seq x y z
N ASN A 1 47.49 -21.03 25.14
CA ASN A 1 47.77 -20.52 26.51
C ASN A 1 47.72 -19.00 26.53
N ASN A 2 46.56 -18.42 26.86
CA ASN A 2 46.39 -17.53 27.99
C ASN A 2 44.92 -17.12 28.09
N GLN A 3 44.35 -17.37 29.27
CA GLN A 3 42.95 -17.27 29.64
C GLN A 3 42.56 -15.84 29.97
N MET A 4 41.32 -15.47 29.66
CA MET A 4 40.67 -14.24 30.10
C MET A 4 39.60 -14.59 31.13
N VAL A 5 39.70 -13.97 32.31
CA VAL A 5 38.84 -14.19 33.48
C VAL A 5 37.67 -13.20 33.43
N MET A 6 36.44 -13.71 33.57
CA MET A 6 35.21 -12.94 33.75
C MET A 6 34.95 -12.67 35.23
N ILE A 7 34.60 -11.43 35.59
CA ILE A 7 34.04 -11.07 36.90
C ILE A 7 32.64 -10.48 36.71
N ASN A 8 31.66 -11.18 37.30
CA ASN A 8 30.25 -10.80 37.38
C ASN A 8 30.02 -9.78 38.51
N GLY A 9 29.33 -8.67 38.21
CA GLY A 9 28.88 -7.69 39.20
C GLY A 9 27.39 -7.39 39.07
N ARG A 10 26.56 -8.07 39.89
CA ARG A 10 25.16 -7.70 40.14
C ARG A 10 25.11 -6.45 41.04
N ARG A 11 24.36 -5.41 40.67
CA ARG A 11 23.79 -4.46 41.64
C ARG A 11 22.33 -4.13 41.30
N ARG A 12 21.52 -4.17 42.36
CA ARG A 12 20.07 -3.98 42.43
C ARG A 12 19.73 -2.49 42.43
N SER A 13 18.59 -2.14 41.82
CA SER A 13 17.91 -0.84 41.96
C SER A 13 17.38 -0.60 43.37
N PRO A 14 17.26 0.67 43.79
CA PRO A 14 16.24 1.11 44.73
C PRO A 14 15.09 1.86 44.03
N ARG A 15 13.91 1.68 44.60
CA ARG A 15 12.62 2.30 44.28
C ARG A 15 12.37 3.48 45.25
N LEU A 16 11.64 4.48 44.74
CA LEU A 16 10.72 5.41 45.41
C LEU A 16 11.29 6.44 46.41
N ILE A 17 10.88 7.71 46.24
CA ILE A 17 9.80 8.36 47.01
C ILE A 17 9.44 9.69 46.29
N ALA A 18 8.15 9.87 45.97
CA ALA A 18 7.58 11.12 45.51
C ALA A 18 7.29 12.02 46.72
N ARG A 19 7.52 13.34 46.57
CA ARG A 19 7.35 14.35 47.61
C ARG A 19 6.24 15.32 47.23
N GLU A 20 5.30 15.51 48.14
CA GLU A 20 4.24 16.53 48.12
C GLU A 20 4.78 17.95 48.41
N GLY A 21 4.02 18.96 47.98
CA GLY A 21 4.15 20.38 48.30
C GLY A 21 4.19 21.24 47.03
N SER A 22 3.52 22.37 46.89
CA SER A 22 2.61 23.14 47.75
C SER A 22 1.93 24.20 46.87
N GLU A 23 0.75 24.64 47.31
CA GLU A 23 0.00 25.85 46.99
C GLU A 23 0.73 26.98 46.24
N THR A 24 0.04 27.59 45.27
CA THR A 24 -0.13 29.06 45.21
C THR A 24 -1.33 29.42 44.34
N ASP A 25 -2.22 30.21 44.94
CA ASP A 25 -3.34 30.91 44.33
C ASP A 25 -2.92 31.85 43.20
N SER A 26 -3.73 31.96 42.14
CA SER A 26 -3.97 33.24 41.47
C SER A 26 -5.29 33.23 40.70
N THR A 27 -6.27 33.89 41.27
CA THR A 27 -7.52 34.38 40.69
C THR A 27 -7.24 35.41 39.58
N ILE A 28 -7.72 35.22 38.35
CA ILE A 28 -7.96 36.31 37.39
C ILE A 28 -9.25 36.06 36.57
N LEU A 29 -10.28 36.80 36.97
CA LEU A 29 -11.30 37.54 36.22
C LEU A 29 -11.82 37.02 34.86
N TYR A 30 -13.14 36.79 34.87
CA TYR A 30 -14.05 36.77 33.72
C TYR A 30 -14.07 38.13 32.99
N SER A 31 -14.11 38.09 31.65
CA SER A 31 -14.64 39.15 30.80
C SER A 31 -15.61 38.52 29.81
N ASN A 32 -16.89 38.86 30.00
CA ASN A 32 -17.95 38.70 29.02
C ASN A 32 -17.83 39.85 28.03
N ASP A 33 -17.90 39.56 26.74
CA ASP A 33 -18.37 40.54 25.77
C ASP A 33 -19.39 39.88 24.83
N GLU A 34 -20.57 40.48 24.87
CA GLU A 34 -21.70 40.27 23.99
C GLU A 34 -21.38 40.78 22.58
N ILE A 35 -21.77 40.01 21.56
CA ILE A 35 -22.13 40.59 20.27
C ILE A 35 -23.50 40.03 19.87
N SER A 36 -24.50 40.92 19.98
CA SER A 36 -25.83 40.80 19.38
C SER A 36 -25.86 41.49 18.01
N LEU A 37 -26.93 41.20 17.25
CA LEU A 37 -27.42 41.80 15.99
C LEU A 37 -27.00 41.01 14.73
N THR A 38 -27.87 40.59 13.81
CA THR A 38 -29.28 40.97 13.57
C THR A 38 -29.95 39.92 12.69
N LEU A 39 -31.21 39.58 13.02
CA LEU A 39 -32.19 38.96 12.14
C LEU A 39 -32.52 39.87 10.95
N LYS A 40 -32.65 39.27 9.76
CA LYS A 40 -33.59 39.73 8.73
C LYS A 40 -34.24 38.52 8.06
N ASN A 41 -35.55 38.45 8.20
CA ASN A 41 -36.44 37.49 7.56
C ASN A 41 -36.77 37.88 6.11
N ASP A 42 -37.22 36.85 5.38
CA ASP A 42 -38.43 36.84 4.52
C ASP A 42 -38.30 37.13 2.99
N PRO A 43 -39.28 36.73 2.14
CA PRO A 43 -39.40 35.39 1.54
C PRO A 43 -39.85 35.39 0.05
N ARG A 44 -40.19 34.19 -0.47
CA ARG A 44 -41.12 33.86 -1.59
C ARG A 44 -40.70 34.07 -3.06
N THR A 45 -40.84 32.98 -3.83
CA THR A 45 -41.56 32.83 -5.12
C THR A 45 -41.44 31.34 -5.49
N ALA A 46 -42.45 30.46 -5.46
CA ALA A 46 -43.75 30.38 -6.14
C ALA A 46 -43.66 30.26 -7.67
N ASN A 47 -44.30 29.19 -8.20
CA ASN A 47 -44.65 28.82 -9.60
C ASN A 47 -43.75 27.72 -10.20
N SER A 48 -44.23 26.72 -10.95
CA SER A 48 -45.56 26.20 -11.32
C SER A 48 -45.32 24.97 -12.22
N TYR A 49 -46.17 23.95 -12.10
CA TYR A 49 -46.40 22.80 -13.04
C TYR A 49 -46.47 23.21 -14.54
N PRO A 50 -46.38 22.31 -15.57
CA PRO A 50 -46.96 20.95 -15.67
C PRO A 50 -46.01 19.87 -16.27
N SER A 51 -46.12 18.57 -15.97
CA SER A 51 -47.11 17.55 -16.38
C SER A 51 -47.23 17.25 -17.89
N ARG A 52 -47.12 15.93 -18.19
CA ARG A 52 -47.50 15.18 -19.42
C ARG A 52 -46.62 15.30 -20.67
N SER A 53 -46.03 14.17 -21.07
CA SER A 53 -46.50 13.47 -22.29
C SER A 53 -46.04 12.01 -22.32
N ARG A 54 -47.02 11.10 -22.29
CA ARG A 54 -46.90 9.70 -22.73
C ARG A 54 -46.73 9.68 -24.25
N ARG A 55 -45.75 8.94 -24.78
CA ARG A 55 -45.90 8.24 -26.07
C ARG A 55 -45.37 6.82 -25.95
N ASN A 56 -46.31 5.89 -26.18
CA ASN A 56 -46.10 4.50 -26.54
C ASN A 56 -45.69 4.38 -28.02
N LEU A 57 -45.26 3.16 -28.38
CA LEU A 57 -45.18 2.56 -29.73
C LEU A 57 -43.96 3.02 -30.58
N LYS A 58 -43.15 2.15 -31.19
CA LYS A 58 -43.40 0.83 -31.81
C LYS A 58 -42.10 0.01 -31.92
N GLN A 59 -42.25 -1.30 -31.83
CA GLN A 59 -41.36 -2.31 -32.40
C GLN A 59 -41.31 -2.23 -33.94
N THR A 60 -40.15 -2.54 -34.51
CA THR A 60 -39.88 -3.41 -35.67
C THR A 60 -38.37 -3.31 -35.92
N ALA A 61 -37.57 -4.37 -35.79
CA ALA A 61 -37.43 -5.57 -36.64
C ALA A 61 -36.10 -5.49 -37.39
N ALA A 62 -35.43 -6.64 -37.40
CA ALA A 62 -34.11 -6.88 -37.95
C ALA A 62 -34.04 -6.73 -39.48
N SER A 63 -32.86 -6.36 -39.97
CA SER A 63 -32.33 -6.87 -41.24
C SER A 63 -30.80 -6.89 -41.20
N GLU A 64 -30.25 -8.07 -41.42
CA GLU A 64 -28.87 -8.33 -41.83
C GLU A 64 -28.54 -7.60 -43.14
N PHE A 65 -27.30 -7.09 -43.31
CA PHE A 65 -26.40 -7.48 -44.41
C PHE A 65 -25.03 -6.78 -44.33
N ASP A 66 -23.99 -7.59 -44.58
CA ASP A 66 -22.61 -7.39 -45.05
C ASP A 66 -21.83 -6.07 -44.87
N MET A 67 -20.74 -6.20 -44.11
CA MET A 67 -19.34 -6.19 -44.55
C MET A 67 -18.96 -5.25 -45.72
N ASP A 68 -18.27 -4.15 -45.38
CA ASP A 68 -17.22 -3.58 -46.22
C ASP A 68 -16.14 -2.91 -45.36
N CYS A 69 -14.89 -3.35 -45.55
CA CYS A 69 -13.69 -2.75 -44.99
C CYS A 69 -13.36 -1.47 -45.76
N GLN A 70 -13.49 -0.31 -45.13
CA GLN A 70 -12.90 0.93 -45.64
C GLN A 70 -12.15 1.70 -44.55
N HIS A 71 -11.01 2.22 -44.99
CA HIS A 71 -10.02 3.01 -44.29
C HIS A 71 -10.62 4.10 -43.40
N SER A 72 -10.18 4.15 -42.14
CA SER A 72 -10.38 5.30 -41.25
C SER A 72 -9.11 6.15 -41.22
N ASP A 73 -9.13 7.27 -41.93
CA ASP A 73 -8.39 8.47 -41.55
C ASP A 73 -9.10 9.07 -40.33
N TYR A 74 -8.44 9.11 -39.18
CA TYR A 74 -8.91 9.82 -37.99
C TYR A 74 -8.06 11.05 -37.77
N THR A 75 -8.62 12.21 -38.08
CA THR A 75 -8.22 13.51 -37.59
C THR A 75 -8.58 13.63 -36.11
N PHE A 76 -7.63 14.12 -35.32
CA PHE A 76 -7.78 14.42 -33.90
C PHE A 76 -8.56 15.74 -33.77
N GLU A 77 -9.82 15.68 -33.37
CA GLU A 77 -10.58 16.86 -32.91
C GLU A 77 -10.85 16.76 -31.40
N ASP A 78 -10.71 17.92 -30.75
CA ASP A 78 -10.82 18.15 -29.31
C ASP A 78 -12.12 17.62 -28.71
N VAL A 79 -12.00 16.75 -27.70
CA VAL A 79 -13.12 16.33 -26.86
C VAL A 79 -13.10 17.12 -25.56
N SER A 80 -14.11 17.99 -25.40
CA SER A 80 -14.35 18.79 -24.21
C SER A 80 -14.79 17.94 -22.99
N GLU A 81 -14.34 18.36 -21.82
CA GLU A 81 -14.30 17.62 -20.56
C GLU A 81 -15.63 17.58 -19.76
N ASN A 82 -16.81 17.67 -20.40
CA ASN A 82 -18.07 17.91 -19.66
C ASN A 82 -19.25 16.93 -19.83
N ASP A 83 -19.13 15.82 -20.56
CA ASP A 83 -20.29 14.92 -20.79
C ASP A 83 -20.08 13.47 -20.34
N LEU A 84 -19.69 13.23 -19.08
CA LEU A 84 -19.62 11.88 -18.51
C LEU A 84 -19.95 11.85 -17.01
N ALA A 85 -21.19 12.20 -16.64
CA ALA A 85 -21.76 11.85 -15.34
C ALA A 85 -23.30 11.83 -15.36
N SER A 86 -23.89 10.98 -16.19
CA SER A 86 -25.30 10.59 -16.12
C SER A 86 -25.43 9.08 -16.34
N LEU A 87 -25.01 8.31 -15.35
CA LEU A 87 -25.44 6.92 -15.18
C LEU A 87 -26.11 6.82 -13.81
N ALA A 88 -27.43 7.04 -13.83
CA ALA A 88 -28.31 6.82 -12.69
C ALA A 88 -28.34 5.32 -12.38
N TYR A 89 -27.82 4.95 -11.21
CA TYR A 89 -27.99 3.62 -10.62
C TYR A 89 -29.18 3.71 -9.66
N THR A 90 -30.31 3.16 -10.05
CA THR A 90 -31.47 2.97 -9.16
C THR A 90 -31.24 1.75 -8.30
N ASP A 91 -31.02 1.94 -7.00
CA ASP A 91 -31.07 0.86 -6.01
C ASP A 91 -32.31 1.13 -5.13
N SER A 92 -33.33 0.30 -5.32
CA SER A 92 -34.46 0.16 -4.42
C SER A 92 -34.15 -1.02 -3.51
N ASP A 93 -34.06 -0.79 -2.20
CA ASP A 93 -34.71 -1.64 -1.20
C ASP A 93 -34.51 -1.05 0.20
N ASP A 94 -35.62 -0.60 0.77
CA ASP A 94 -35.82 -0.32 2.18
C ASP A 94 -35.85 -1.65 2.95
N GLY A 95 -35.01 -1.76 3.97
CA GLY A 95 -34.99 -2.91 4.87
C GLY A 95 -34.36 -2.54 6.20
N THR A 96 -35.12 -1.85 7.05
CA THR A 96 -34.82 -1.72 8.49
C THR A 96 -34.92 -3.10 9.14
N ALA A 97 -33.79 -3.65 9.56
CA ALA A 97 -33.71 -4.80 10.45
C ALA A 97 -32.92 -4.42 11.70
N ASP A 98 -33.64 -4.37 12.81
CA ASP A 98 -33.19 -4.17 14.18
C ASP A 98 -32.73 -5.53 14.73
N PHE A 99 -31.45 -5.73 15.11
CA PHE A 99 -31.04 -6.94 15.85
C PHE A 99 -29.74 -6.77 16.68
N SER A 100 -29.95 -6.88 18.00
CA SER A 100 -29.21 -7.59 19.05
C SER A 100 -27.68 -7.79 18.92
N ASP A 101 -26.95 -7.18 19.85
CA ASP A 101 -25.58 -7.50 20.24
C ASP A 101 -25.50 -8.86 20.95
N ASP A 102 -24.81 -9.85 20.38
CA ASP A 102 -23.99 -10.83 21.10
C ASP A 102 -23.33 -11.81 20.12
N CYS A 103 -21.99 -11.87 20.10
CA CYS A 103 -21.15 -13.08 20.01
C CYS A 103 -19.74 -12.80 19.45
N CYS A 104 -18.73 -12.91 20.31
CA CYS A 104 -17.31 -13.08 19.95
C CYS A 104 -16.77 -14.32 20.68
N ALA A 105 -16.81 -15.52 20.06
CA ALA A 105 -16.04 -16.69 20.49
C ALA A 105 -16.01 -17.82 19.42
N CYS A 106 -15.30 -17.63 18.31
CA CYS A 106 -14.95 -18.73 17.40
C CYS A 106 -13.58 -19.33 17.74
N GLY A 107 -13.54 -20.23 18.72
CA GLY A 107 -12.33 -21.00 19.08
C GLY A 107 -12.55 -22.48 19.37
N SER A 108 -13.78 -22.96 19.58
CA SER A 108 -14.03 -24.30 20.13
C SER A 108 -14.91 -25.24 19.28
N GLN A 109 -15.60 -24.77 18.23
CA GLN A 109 -16.57 -25.61 17.52
C GLN A 109 -15.97 -26.67 16.57
N SER A 110 -14.68 -26.59 16.24
CA SER A 110 -14.07 -27.53 15.29
C SER A 110 -13.82 -28.93 15.88
N ALA A 111 -13.79 -29.07 17.20
CA ALA A 111 -13.58 -30.35 17.88
C ALA A 111 -14.88 -31.16 18.05
N GLU A 112 -16.03 -30.48 18.21
CA GLU A 112 -17.32 -31.13 18.48
C GLU A 112 -17.91 -31.80 17.22
N ILE A 113 -17.60 -31.27 16.02
CA ILE A 113 -18.07 -31.84 14.76
C ILE A 113 -17.37 -33.17 14.44
N ARG A 114 -16.10 -33.35 14.83
CA ARG A 114 -15.40 -34.65 14.67
C ARG A 114 -15.97 -35.76 15.54
N GLN A 115 -16.51 -35.42 16.72
CA GLN A 115 -17.05 -36.42 17.63
C GLN A 115 -18.40 -37.00 17.18
N ARG A 116 -19.16 -36.29 16.34
CA ARG A 116 -20.47 -36.77 15.83
C ARG A 116 -20.37 -37.64 14.57
N LEU A 117 -19.25 -37.62 13.84
CA LEU A 117 -19.07 -38.39 12.61
C LEU A 117 -18.54 -39.83 12.84
N GLY A 118 -18.05 -40.15 14.04
CA GLY A 118 -17.50 -41.48 14.35
C GLY A 118 -18.52 -42.54 14.82
N ARG A 119 -19.84 -42.31 14.70
CA ARG A 119 -20.86 -43.19 15.30
C ARG A 119 -22.02 -43.61 14.37
N LYS A 120 -21.83 -43.56 13.05
CA LYS A 120 -22.82 -44.07 12.09
C LYS A 120 -22.15 -44.82 10.94
N GLU A 121 -21.44 -45.90 11.28
CA GLU A 121 -21.11 -46.98 10.35
C GLU A 121 -21.90 -48.21 10.77
N ASN A 122 -23.12 -48.34 10.24
CA ASN A 122 -23.84 -49.60 10.01
C ASN A 122 -25.30 -49.26 9.77
N GLU A 123 -25.64 -49.02 8.50
CA GLU A 123 -26.91 -49.44 7.90
C GLU A 123 -26.88 -49.07 6.42
N GLY A 124 -26.98 -50.10 5.58
CA GLY A 124 -26.92 -49.98 4.13
C GLY A 124 -28.16 -49.26 3.58
N SER A 125 -27.94 -48.09 2.99
CA SER A 125 -28.86 -47.48 2.02
C SER A 125 -28.09 -46.44 1.21
N THR A 126 -27.36 -46.94 0.21
CA THR A 126 -26.65 -46.12 -0.78
C THR A 126 -27.66 -45.63 -1.82
N ASN A 127 -28.06 -44.35 -1.74
CA ASN A 127 -28.13 -43.44 -2.91
C ASN A 127 -28.80 -42.08 -2.65
N ASN A 128 -29.30 -41.75 -1.44
CA ASN A 128 -30.01 -40.48 -1.21
C ASN A 128 -29.37 -39.54 -0.16
N TYR A 129 -28.10 -39.72 0.20
CA TYR A 129 -27.50 -39.00 1.35
C TYR A 129 -26.47 -37.91 0.99
N ILE A 130 -26.33 -37.53 -0.29
CA ILE A 130 -25.38 -36.48 -0.72
C ILE A 130 -26.05 -35.09 -0.79
N ASP A 131 -27.38 -35.00 -0.90
CA ASP A 131 -28.08 -33.71 -1.00
C ASP A 131 -28.42 -33.04 0.35
N SER A 132 -28.23 -33.71 1.48
CA SER A 132 -28.62 -33.18 2.80
C SER A 132 -27.49 -32.55 3.62
N TYR A 133 -26.27 -32.44 3.07
CA TYR A 133 -25.09 -31.96 3.81
C TYR A 133 -24.43 -30.69 3.25
N ILE A 134 -25.09 -30.01 2.31
CA ILE A 134 -24.75 -28.63 1.94
C ILE A 134 -25.88 -27.68 2.37
N ASP A 135 -26.40 -27.89 3.58
CA ASP A 135 -26.97 -26.79 4.35
C ASP A 135 -25.77 -26.00 4.94
N ALA A 136 -24.99 -25.42 4.02
CA ALA A 136 -23.88 -24.56 4.37
C ALA A 136 -24.50 -23.38 5.09
N LYS A 137 -24.43 -23.40 6.44
CA LYS A 137 -24.79 -22.28 7.30
C LYS A 137 -24.45 -21.00 6.55
N PRO A 138 -25.44 -20.12 6.24
CA PRO A 138 -25.22 -18.96 5.41
C PRO A 138 -23.96 -18.29 5.91
N LEU A 139 -22.93 -18.34 5.06
CA LEU A 139 -21.56 -18.01 5.40
C LEU A 139 -21.63 -16.66 6.08
N GLU A 140 -21.51 -16.70 7.41
CA GLU A 140 -21.78 -15.63 8.35
C GLU A 140 -21.32 -14.35 7.69
N HIS A 141 -22.28 -13.53 7.28
CA HIS A 141 -22.09 -12.46 6.30
C HIS A 141 -21.08 -11.51 6.92
N CYS A 142 -19.80 -11.79 6.67
CA CYS A 142 -18.70 -11.26 7.46
C CYS A 142 -18.89 -9.77 7.44
N GLU A 143 -19.20 -9.16 8.59
CA GLU A 143 -19.78 -7.83 8.66
C GLU A 143 -18.79 -6.82 8.09
N VAL A 144 -18.79 -6.67 6.75
CA VAL A 144 -17.94 -5.71 6.05
C VAL A 144 -18.28 -4.32 6.57
N GLY A 145 -19.55 -4.10 6.94
CA GLY A 145 -20.02 -2.93 7.69
C GLY A 145 -19.22 -2.71 8.97
N LYS A 146 -19.21 -3.67 9.91
CA LYS A 146 -18.46 -3.56 11.18
C LYS A 146 -16.96 -3.41 10.98
N TYR A 147 -16.38 -4.14 10.02
CA TYR A 147 -14.98 -4.02 9.66
C TYR A 147 -14.62 -2.63 9.09
N MET A 148 -15.51 -2.03 8.29
CA MET A 148 -15.29 -0.68 7.75
C MET A 148 -15.57 0.39 8.79
N ALA A 149 -16.56 0.18 9.66
CA ALA A 149 -16.92 1.11 10.74
C ALA A 149 -15.76 1.28 11.74
N SER A 150 -15.05 0.21 12.08
CA SER A 150 -13.86 0.30 12.96
C SER A 150 -12.66 1.01 12.32
N ARG A 151 -12.74 1.33 11.02
CA ARG A 151 -11.66 1.93 10.23
C ARG A 151 -12.06 3.28 9.63
N VAL A 152 -13.13 3.90 10.13
CA VAL A 152 -13.54 5.22 9.67
C VAL A 152 -12.47 6.25 10.02
N MET A 153 -12.11 7.06 9.03
CA MET A 153 -11.14 8.16 9.16
C MET A 153 -11.84 9.47 8.86
N THR A 154 -11.52 10.51 9.62
CA THR A 154 -12.02 11.86 9.38
C THR A 154 -11.39 12.43 8.10
N PRO A 155 -12.03 13.42 7.44
CA PRO A 155 -11.43 14.11 6.31
C PRO A 155 -10.06 14.73 6.58
N PHE A 156 -9.78 15.09 7.84
CA PHE A 156 -8.46 15.60 8.23
C PHE A 156 -7.42 14.48 8.31
N GLN A 157 -7.76 13.34 8.91
CA GLN A 157 -6.89 12.17 8.95
C GLN A 157 -6.56 11.66 7.54
N GLU A 158 -7.55 11.63 6.64
CA GLU A 158 -7.33 11.22 5.24
C GLU A 158 -6.39 12.18 4.51
N ARG A 159 -6.49 13.50 4.73
CA ARG A 159 -5.50 14.46 4.19
C ARG A 159 -4.09 14.15 4.68
N LEU A 160 -3.93 13.87 5.97
CA LEU A 160 -2.61 13.54 6.52
C LEU A 160 -2.09 12.19 6.02
N ASN A 161 -2.94 11.18 5.84
CA ASN A 161 -2.56 9.92 5.21
C ASN A 161 -1.99 10.14 3.80
N ALA A 162 -2.57 11.07 3.03
CA ALA A 162 -2.07 11.41 1.70
C ALA A 162 -0.64 11.97 1.75
N PHE A 163 -0.33 12.82 2.74
CA PHE A 163 1.00 13.42 2.89
C PHE A 163 2.03 12.47 3.48
N THR A 164 1.64 11.54 4.36
CA THR A 164 2.59 10.60 4.97
C THR A 164 3.14 9.56 4.00
N VAL A 165 2.62 9.48 2.76
CA VAL A 165 3.20 8.68 1.66
C VAL A 165 4.46 9.34 1.06
N LEU A 166 4.55 10.68 1.12
CA LEU A 166 5.60 11.45 0.44
C LEU A 166 7.02 11.12 0.90
N PRO A 167 7.34 10.93 2.19
CA PRO A 167 8.70 10.66 2.65
C PRO A 167 9.38 9.48 1.93
N SER A 168 8.64 8.39 1.67
CA SER A 168 9.16 7.22 0.94
C SER A 168 9.50 7.56 -0.52
N THR A 169 8.59 8.27 -1.21
CA THR A 169 8.81 8.71 -2.61
C THR A 169 9.95 9.72 -2.71
N TYR A 170 10.01 10.66 -1.78
CA TYR A 170 11.06 11.67 -1.71
C TYR A 170 12.43 11.03 -1.47
N TYR A 171 12.52 10.07 -0.53
CA TYR A 171 13.75 9.32 -0.31
C TYR A 171 14.24 8.63 -1.59
N CYS A 172 13.34 8.00 -2.35
CA CYS A 172 13.71 7.33 -3.61
C CYS A 172 14.32 8.31 -4.62
N ILE A 173 13.69 9.48 -4.81
CA ILE A 173 14.19 10.51 -5.72
C ILE A 173 15.55 11.01 -5.24
N MET A 174 15.63 11.41 -3.97
CA MET A 174 16.85 11.99 -3.41
C MET A 174 18.02 11.02 -3.43
N PHE A 175 17.79 9.73 -3.16
CA PHE A 175 18.83 8.71 -3.16
C PHE A 175 19.60 8.63 -4.49
N PHE A 176 18.91 8.78 -5.62
CA PHE A 176 19.56 8.80 -6.94
C PHE A 176 20.14 10.17 -7.29
N LEU A 177 19.39 11.25 -7.02
CA LEU A 177 19.85 12.61 -7.35
C LEU A 177 21.11 13.01 -6.56
N SER A 178 21.23 12.56 -5.31
CA SER A 178 22.39 12.84 -4.45
C SER A 178 23.61 11.96 -4.75
N GLY A 179 23.48 10.95 -5.60
CA GLY A 179 24.53 9.93 -5.79
C GLY A 179 24.77 9.06 -4.56
N SER A 180 23.88 9.06 -3.55
CA SER A 180 24.06 8.27 -2.31
C SER A 180 24.09 6.75 -2.52
N TRP A 181 23.78 6.29 -3.72
CA TRP A 181 23.90 4.89 -4.13
C TRP A 181 25.33 4.44 -4.43
N LEU A 182 26.28 5.38 -4.58
CA LEU A 182 27.70 5.10 -4.76
C LEU A 182 28.47 5.59 -3.52
N SER A 183 28.99 4.68 -2.70
CA SER A 183 29.71 5.05 -1.48
C SER A 183 31.15 5.46 -1.77
N GLN A 184 31.67 6.42 -1.00
CA GLN A 184 33.07 6.85 -1.11
C GLN A 184 34.06 5.73 -0.79
N SER A 185 33.71 4.83 0.14
CA SER A 185 34.54 3.65 0.44
C SER A 185 34.66 2.73 -0.77
N PHE A 186 33.57 2.51 -1.52
CA PHE A 186 33.60 1.68 -2.72
C PHE A 186 34.49 2.28 -3.81
N ILE A 187 34.45 3.61 -3.99
CA ILE A 187 35.34 4.32 -4.93
C ILE A 187 36.81 4.12 -4.54
N GLN A 188 37.13 4.26 -3.24
CA GLN A 188 38.49 4.08 -2.74
C GLN A 188 38.98 2.63 -2.89
N ASP A 189 38.15 1.65 -2.55
CA ASP A 189 38.46 0.23 -2.69
C ASP A 189 38.71 -0.11 -4.17
N TYR A 190 37.84 0.36 -5.07
CA TYR A 190 37.99 0.19 -6.52
C TYR A 190 39.28 0.84 -7.06
N ALA A 191 39.60 2.05 -6.61
CA ALA A 191 40.83 2.75 -7.00
C ALA A 191 42.11 1.99 -6.59
N ASN A 192 42.08 1.28 -5.46
CA ASN A 192 43.21 0.47 -5.00
C ASN A 192 43.34 -0.84 -5.77
N GLU A 193 42.23 -1.39 -6.28
CA GLU A 193 42.20 -2.64 -7.06
C GLU A 193 42.57 -2.44 -8.53
N MET A 194 42.30 -1.27 -9.13
CA MET A 194 42.72 -0.94 -10.49
C MET A 194 44.24 -0.68 -10.58
N VAL A 195 45.02 -1.75 -10.59
CA VAL A 195 46.47 -1.73 -10.88
C VAL A 195 46.76 -1.98 -12.37
N ASP A 196 45.79 -2.47 -13.15
CA ASP A 196 45.95 -2.79 -14.57
C ASP A 196 45.09 -1.89 -15.48
N ASP A 197 45.72 -1.34 -16.52
CA ASP A 197 45.12 -0.55 -17.61
C ASP A 197 44.22 -1.44 -18.51
N HIS A 198 43.06 -1.84 -17.99
CA HIS A 198 42.00 -2.31 -18.85
C HIS A 198 41.39 -1.13 -19.61
N GLU A 199 41.24 -1.28 -20.94
CA GLU A 199 40.57 -0.31 -21.80
C GLU A 199 39.13 -0.08 -21.30
N PHE A 200 38.91 1.05 -20.63
CA PHE A 200 37.62 1.45 -20.10
C PHE A 200 36.85 2.26 -21.14
N ASP A 201 35.57 1.93 -21.32
CA ASP A 201 34.67 2.64 -22.22
C ASP A 201 34.10 3.91 -21.56
N GLU A 202 34.74 5.04 -21.82
CA GLU A 202 34.32 6.36 -21.31
C GLU A 202 32.90 6.77 -21.73
N SER A 203 32.31 6.14 -22.76
CA SER A 203 30.95 6.47 -23.22
C SER A 203 29.86 6.16 -22.19
N GLN A 204 30.18 5.38 -21.15
CA GLN A 204 29.28 5.06 -20.06
C GLN A 204 29.23 6.13 -18.96
N CYS A 205 30.16 7.09 -18.99
CA CYS A 205 30.20 8.19 -18.03
C CYS A 205 29.18 9.28 -18.37
N ILE A 206 28.53 9.80 -17.33
CA ILE A 206 27.57 10.90 -17.43
C ILE A 206 28.22 12.16 -16.87
N THR A 207 28.38 13.17 -17.72
CA THR A 207 28.82 14.51 -17.32
C THR A 207 27.65 15.47 -17.42
N SER A 208 26.99 15.74 -16.29
CA SER A 208 25.86 16.68 -16.23
C SER A 208 26.06 17.70 -15.13
N SER A 209 25.95 18.99 -15.47
CA SER A 209 25.98 20.08 -14.50
C SER A 209 24.75 20.10 -13.58
N TRP A 210 23.64 19.51 -14.03
CA TRP A 210 22.39 19.44 -13.27
C TRP A 210 22.38 18.30 -12.26
N LEU A 211 23.19 17.26 -12.51
CA LEU A 211 23.27 16.04 -11.70
C LEU A 211 24.75 15.72 -11.42
N PRO A 212 25.45 16.56 -10.64
CA PRO A 212 26.90 16.47 -10.47
C PRO A 212 27.36 15.17 -9.78
N HIS A 213 26.45 14.45 -9.12
CA HIS A 213 26.72 13.20 -8.42
C HIS A 213 26.27 11.96 -9.20
N LEU A 214 25.72 12.13 -10.41
CA LEU A 214 25.31 11.04 -11.29
C LEU A 214 26.42 10.76 -12.31
N HIS A 215 27.48 10.09 -11.87
CA HIS A 215 28.65 9.79 -12.70
C HIS A 215 28.41 8.70 -13.76
N ALA A 216 27.43 7.83 -13.52
CA ALA A 216 26.95 6.81 -14.45
C ALA A 216 25.49 6.47 -14.09
N LEU A 217 24.84 5.60 -14.86
CA LEU A 217 23.51 5.10 -14.49
C LEU A 217 23.58 4.28 -13.18
N PRO A 218 22.57 4.36 -12.31
CA PRO A 218 22.52 3.54 -11.10
C PRO A 218 22.24 2.06 -11.43
N PRO A 219 22.62 1.11 -10.56
CA PRO A 219 22.32 -0.30 -10.75
C PRO A 219 20.81 -0.57 -10.88
N LEU A 220 20.43 -1.50 -11.76
CA LEU A 220 19.01 -1.81 -12.01
C LEU A 220 18.23 -2.31 -10.78
N PRO A 221 18.78 -3.12 -9.85
CA PRO A 221 18.02 -3.61 -8.70
C PRO A 221 17.42 -2.50 -7.81
N PRO A 222 18.18 -1.52 -7.27
CA PRO A 222 17.58 -0.42 -6.51
C PRO A 222 16.66 0.47 -7.37
N VAL A 223 16.94 0.64 -8.67
CA VAL A 223 16.04 1.38 -9.59
C VAL A 223 14.67 0.72 -9.69
N ALA A 224 14.61 -0.61 -9.81
CA ALA A 224 13.35 -1.32 -9.90
C ALA A 224 12.48 -1.16 -8.64
N ALA A 225 13.09 -1.21 -7.44
CA ALA A 225 12.38 -0.92 -6.19
C ALA A 225 11.85 0.53 -6.17
N ALA A 226 12.67 1.48 -6.59
CA ALA A 226 12.29 2.90 -6.65
C ALA A 226 11.13 3.15 -7.61
N VAL A 227 11.17 2.57 -8.82
CA VAL A 227 10.07 2.64 -9.79
C VAL A 227 8.77 2.10 -9.18
N GLY A 228 8.85 0.98 -8.44
CA GLY A 228 7.71 0.44 -7.71
C GLY A 228 7.11 1.42 -6.70
N ILE A 229 7.96 2.03 -5.86
CA ILE A 229 7.54 2.99 -4.82
C ILE A 229 6.98 4.27 -5.44
N LEU A 230 7.67 4.82 -6.43
CA LEU A 230 7.25 6.03 -7.16
C LEU A 230 5.97 5.81 -7.96
N GLY A 231 5.76 4.60 -8.49
CA GLY A 231 4.52 4.22 -9.13
C GLY A 231 3.35 4.19 -8.15
N HIS A 232 3.53 3.64 -6.94
CA HIS A 232 2.47 3.54 -5.94
C HIS A 232 2.09 4.89 -5.31
N GLY A 233 3.07 5.73 -4.99
CA GLY A 233 2.88 6.97 -4.23
C GLY A 233 1.74 7.88 -4.73
N PRO A 234 1.69 8.25 -6.03
CA PRO A 234 0.64 9.09 -6.59
C PRO A 234 -0.77 8.51 -6.42
N PHE A 235 -0.95 7.20 -6.65
CA PHE A 235 -2.27 6.57 -6.53
C PHE A 235 -2.76 6.51 -5.08
N SER A 236 -1.84 6.27 -4.14
CA SER A 236 -2.14 6.32 -2.71
C SER A 236 -2.55 7.71 -2.26
N MET A 237 -1.80 8.74 -2.68
CA MET A 237 -2.12 10.13 -2.40
C MET A 237 -3.49 10.53 -2.99
N ILE A 238 -3.76 10.19 -4.26
CA ILE A 238 -5.04 10.46 -4.93
C ILE A 238 -6.19 9.76 -4.21
N TYR A 239 -6.01 8.51 -3.80
CA TYR A 239 -7.03 7.76 -3.06
C TYR A 239 -7.41 8.48 -1.77
N HIS A 240 -6.42 8.85 -0.95
CA HIS A 240 -6.66 9.51 0.33
C HIS A 240 -7.28 10.91 0.17
N LEU A 241 -6.83 11.70 -0.82
CA LEU A 241 -7.45 12.99 -1.12
C LEU A 241 -8.91 12.83 -1.60
N LYS A 242 -9.22 11.83 -2.43
CA LYS A 242 -10.62 11.53 -2.82
C LYS A 242 -11.46 11.10 -1.61
N CYS A 243 -10.92 10.31 -0.69
CA CYS A 243 -11.59 9.96 0.57
C CYS A 243 -11.84 11.17 1.48
N ALA A 244 -10.93 12.14 1.48
CA ALA A 244 -11.08 13.36 2.26
C ALA A 244 -12.14 14.32 1.69
N HIS A 245 -12.24 14.43 0.37
CA HIS A 245 -12.99 15.50 -0.29
C HIS A 245 -14.26 15.06 -1.02
N ALA A 246 -14.32 13.82 -1.50
CA ALA A 246 -15.37 13.39 -2.43
C ALA A 246 -16.12 12.14 -1.99
N LEU A 247 -15.49 11.21 -1.26
CA LEU A 247 -16.08 9.91 -0.96
C LEU A 247 -16.65 9.83 0.46
N PRO A 248 -17.96 9.49 0.59
CA PRO A 248 -18.54 9.28 1.91
C PRO A 248 -17.86 8.08 2.61
N PRO A 249 -17.86 8.02 3.95
CA PRO A 249 -17.39 6.86 4.70
C PRO A 249 -18.13 5.56 4.32
N GLY A 250 -17.50 4.41 4.57
CA GLY A 250 -18.14 3.10 4.44
C GLY A 250 -17.94 2.39 3.10
N LEU A 251 -18.96 1.64 2.67
CA LEU A 251 -18.91 0.72 1.52
C LEU A 251 -18.52 1.36 0.18
N PRO A 252 -18.97 2.58 -0.18
CA PRO A 252 -18.61 3.21 -1.46
C PRO A 252 -17.10 3.31 -1.68
N ARG A 253 -16.32 3.52 -0.60
CA ARG A 253 -14.85 3.58 -0.69
C ARG A 253 -14.23 2.28 -1.19
N THR A 254 -14.80 1.12 -0.84
CA THR A 254 -14.26 -0.21 -1.20
C THR A 254 -14.37 -0.51 -2.69
N LYS A 255 -15.40 0.03 -3.34
CA LYS A 255 -15.68 -0.18 -4.76
C LYS A 255 -15.06 0.89 -5.64
N HIS A 256 -14.64 2.02 -5.07
CA HIS A 256 -14.07 3.13 -5.81
C HIS A 256 -12.74 2.76 -6.49
N TRP A 257 -12.57 3.20 -7.74
CA TRP A 257 -11.41 2.86 -8.57
C TRP A 257 -10.08 3.28 -7.94
N SER A 258 -10.03 4.45 -7.29
CA SER A 258 -8.77 4.96 -6.72
C SER A 258 -8.24 4.07 -5.61
N ARG A 259 -9.14 3.51 -4.78
CA ARG A 259 -8.76 2.52 -3.75
C ARG A 259 -8.26 1.23 -4.38
N ARG A 260 -8.94 0.74 -5.42
CA ARG A 260 -8.53 -0.48 -6.12
C ARG A 260 -7.16 -0.30 -6.74
N MET A 261 -6.90 0.86 -7.34
CA MET A 261 -5.61 1.20 -7.93
C MET A 261 -4.51 1.34 -6.88
N ASP A 262 -4.74 2.04 -5.78
CA ASP A 262 -3.83 2.11 -4.63
C ASP A 262 -3.40 0.70 -4.17
N GLN A 263 -4.37 -0.18 -3.92
CA GLN A 263 -4.10 -1.57 -3.53
C GLN A 263 -3.40 -2.40 -4.62
N ALA A 264 -3.74 -2.19 -5.89
CA ALA A 264 -3.08 -2.87 -7.01
C ALA A 264 -1.62 -2.43 -7.13
N MET A 265 -1.34 -1.14 -6.92
CA MET A 265 0.01 -0.61 -7.03
C MET A 265 0.94 -1.06 -5.90
N ILE A 266 0.42 -1.51 -4.76
CA ILE A 266 1.23 -2.21 -3.75
C ILE A 266 1.79 -3.53 -4.31
N HIS A 267 1.02 -4.24 -5.14
CA HIS A 267 1.50 -5.45 -5.82
C HIS A 267 2.52 -5.12 -6.91
N PHE A 268 2.30 -4.06 -7.69
CA PHE A 268 3.30 -3.55 -8.63
C PHE A 268 4.62 -3.21 -7.91
N GLN A 269 4.55 -2.48 -6.80
CA GLN A 269 5.71 -2.18 -5.97
C GLN A 269 6.41 -3.46 -5.48
N SER A 270 5.65 -4.47 -5.08
CA SER A 270 6.18 -5.76 -4.62
C SER A 270 6.99 -6.49 -5.70
N VAL A 271 6.64 -6.33 -6.98
CA VAL A 271 7.43 -6.86 -8.10
C VAL A 271 8.81 -6.19 -8.17
N GLY A 272 8.85 -4.86 -8.10
CA GLY A 272 10.10 -4.10 -8.08
C GLY A 272 10.99 -4.50 -6.89
N MET A 273 10.39 -4.65 -5.71
CA MET A 273 11.09 -5.12 -4.50
C MET A 273 11.65 -6.54 -4.65
N ALA A 274 10.95 -7.44 -5.35
CA ALA A 274 11.42 -8.80 -5.59
C ALA A 274 12.66 -8.85 -6.50
N TYR A 275 12.75 -7.96 -7.50
CA TYR A 275 13.98 -7.82 -8.27
C TYR A 275 15.09 -7.20 -7.43
N ALA A 276 14.78 -6.17 -6.65
CA ALA A 276 15.74 -5.51 -5.77
C ALA A 276 16.36 -6.45 -4.71
N SER A 277 15.66 -7.51 -4.30
CA SER A 277 16.19 -8.46 -3.32
C SER A 277 17.05 -9.59 -3.89
N THR A 278 17.02 -9.80 -5.21
CA THR A 278 17.70 -10.93 -5.88
C THR A 278 18.62 -10.54 -7.02
N GLY A 279 18.31 -9.48 -7.76
CA GLY A 279 18.97 -9.12 -9.01
C GLY A 279 18.69 -10.10 -10.17
N ARG A 280 17.83 -11.10 -9.96
CA ARG A 280 17.60 -12.19 -10.92
C ARG A 280 16.29 -12.02 -11.68
N LEU A 281 16.36 -12.14 -13.00
CA LEU A 281 15.20 -11.99 -13.87
C LEU A 281 14.18 -13.12 -13.71
N ASP A 282 14.62 -14.36 -13.47
CA ASP A 282 13.73 -15.50 -13.29
C ASP A 282 12.85 -15.34 -12.03
N PHE A 283 13.44 -14.91 -10.92
CA PHE A 283 12.71 -14.62 -9.69
C PHE A 283 11.76 -13.42 -9.83
N PHE A 284 12.19 -12.38 -10.55
CA PHE A 284 11.34 -11.25 -10.90
C PHE A 284 10.13 -11.68 -11.72
N LEU A 285 10.30 -12.50 -12.75
CA LEU A 285 9.20 -12.97 -13.61
C LEU A 285 8.20 -13.83 -12.81
N ALA A 286 8.68 -14.72 -11.93
CA ALA A 286 7.81 -15.51 -11.07
C ALA A 286 6.96 -14.62 -10.14
N ASN A 287 7.58 -13.59 -9.53
CA ASN A 287 6.87 -12.63 -8.68
C ASN A 287 5.94 -11.72 -9.48
N LEU A 288 6.30 -11.35 -10.71
CA LEU A 288 5.47 -10.59 -11.62
C LEU A 288 4.16 -11.33 -11.91
N LEU A 289 4.23 -12.62 -12.27
CA LEU A 289 3.03 -13.43 -12.54
C LEU A 289 2.10 -13.49 -11.32
N PHE A 290 2.65 -13.76 -10.13
CA PHE A 290 1.87 -13.80 -8.89
C PHE A 290 1.23 -12.45 -8.55
N ASN A 291 2.00 -11.36 -8.61
CA ASN A 291 1.50 -10.02 -8.29
C ASN A 291 0.55 -9.48 -9.36
N MET A 292 0.68 -9.89 -10.63
CA MET A 292 -0.25 -9.56 -11.70
C MET A 292 -1.63 -10.22 -11.48
N ASP A 293 -1.68 -11.49 -11.02
CA ASP A 293 -2.94 -12.10 -10.57
C ASP A 293 -3.54 -11.31 -9.40
N CYS A 294 -2.73 -10.92 -8.42
CA CYS A 294 -3.20 -10.14 -7.28
C CYS A 294 -3.70 -8.74 -7.67
N PHE A 295 -3.01 -8.08 -8.61
CA PHE A 295 -3.39 -6.79 -9.19
C PHE A 295 -4.75 -6.90 -9.89
N HIS A 296 -4.88 -7.85 -10.83
CA HIS A 296 -6.12 -8.09 -11.58
C HIS A 296 -7.31 -8.31 -10.63
N ARG A 297 -7.10 -9.05 -9.53
CA ARG A 297 -8.16 -9.34 -8.57
C ARG A 297 -8.64 -8.16 -7.76
N GLN A 298 -7.91 -7.05 -7.70
CA GLN A 298 -8.43 -5.81 -7.09
C GLN A 298 -9.58 -5.22 -7.91
N PHE A 299 -9.66 -5.54 -9.19
CA PHE A 299 -10.68 -5.01 -10.10
C PHE A 299 -11.90 -5.91 -10.25
N LEU A 300 -11.91 -7.10 -9.63
CA LEU A 300 -13.09 -7.96 -9.61
C LEU A 300 -14.26 -7.31 -8.84
N PRO A 301 -15.52 -7.64 -9.18
CA PRO A 301 -16.69 -7.07 -8.51
C PRO A 301 -16.70 -7.28 -6.99
N LYS A 302 -16.21 -8.44 -6.52
CA LYS A 302 -16.16 -8.83 -5.12
C LYS A 302 -14.71 -8.86 -4.60
N VAL A 303 -14.37 -7.89 -3.75
CA VAL A 303 -13.09 -7.85 -3.03
C VAL A 303 -13.29 -8.38 -1.61
N VAL A 304 -12.51 -9.39 -1.23
CA VAL A 304 -12.56 -9.98 0.12
C VAL A 304 -11.33 -9.50 0.92
N PRO A 305 -11.49 -8.58 1.90
CA PRO A 305 -10.37 -7.94 2.59
C PRO A 305 -9.37 -8.90 3.22
N LYS A 306 -9.84 -9.95 3.91
CA LYS A 306 -8.98 -10.96 4.54
C LYS A 306 -8.08 -11.67 3.52
N ARG A 307 -8.64 -12.08 2.38
CA ARG A 307 -7.87 -12.72 1.29
C ARG A 307 -6.85 -11.75 0.69
N ASN A 308 -7.20 -10.47 0.59
CA ASN A 308 -6.28 -9.45 0.11
C ASN A 308 -5.09 -9.26 1.06
N GLN A 309 -5.35 -9.22 2.38
CA GLN A 309 -4.30 -9.14 3.39
C GLN A 309 -3.34 -10.35 3.34
N VAL A 310 -3.86 -11.57 3.15
CA VAL A 310 -3.02 -12.76 2.98
C VAL A 310 -2.13 -12.66 1.74
N ARG A 311 -2.66 -12.16 0.61
CA ARG A 311 -1.86 -11.94 -0.60
C ARG A 311 -0.77 -10.92 -0.43
N LEU A 312 -1.08 -9.82 0.25
CA LEU A 312 -0.08 -8.81 0.58
C LEU A 312 1.02 -9.42 1.46
N GLY A 313 0.65 -10.16 2.50
CA GLY A 313 1.60 -10.88 3.35
C GLY A 313 2.50 -11.85 2.55
N MET A 314 1.92 -12.61 1.61
CA MET A 314 2.70 -13.49 0.71
C MET A 314 3.64 -12.69 -0.20
N SER A 315 3.19 -11.55 -0.73
CA SER A 315 4.03 -10.68 -1.58
C SER A 315 5.24 -10.17 -0.80
N ILE A 316 5.02 -9.70 0.44
CA ILE A 316 6.08 -9.27 1.37
C ILE A 316 7.04 -10.42 1.67
N PHE A 317 6.50 -11.58 2.01
CA PHE A 317 7.30 -12.77 2.27
C PHE A 317 8.19 -13.14 1.08
N PHE A 318 7.65 -13.14 -0.14
CA PHE A 318 8.43 -13.50 -1.33
C PHE A 318 9.60 -12.56 -1.60
N TYR A 319 9.44 -11.23 -1.50
CA TYR A 319 10.59 -10.35 -1.74
C TYR A 319 11.55 -10.27 -0.56
N THR A 320 11.14 -10.60 0.66
CA THR A 320 12.04 -10.58 1.85
C THR A 320 12.81 -11.88 2.04
N LEU A 321 12.26 -13.03 1.61
CA LEU A 321 12.89 -14.33 1.76
C LEU A 321 14.31 -14.41 1.14
N PRO A 322 14.58 -13.85 -0.07
CA PRO A 322 15.93 -13.86 -0.62
C PRO A 322 16.96 -13.12 0.22
N ILE A 323 16.57 -12.05 0.92
CA ILE A 323 17.47 -11.31 1.83
C ILE A 323 17.93 -12.23 2.97
N LEU A 324 17.00 -13.02 3.52
CA LEU A 324 17.31 -14.05 4.51
C LEU A 324 18.23 -15.13 3.93
N MET A 325 17.93 -15.63 2.72
CA MET A 325 18.71 -16.68 2.06
C MET A 325 20.14 -16.24 1.72
N ARG A 326 20.37 -14.94 1.47
CA ARG A 326 21.70 -14.36 1.27
C ARG A 326 22.49 -14.17 2.57
N GLY A 327 21.90 -14.44 3.73
CA GLY A 327 22.54 -14.25 5.03
C GLY A 327 22.57 -12.80 5.51
N GLU A 328 21.82 -11.89 4.88
CA GLU A 328 21.71 -10.49 5.30
C GLU A 328 20.75 -10.33 6.49
N PHE A 329 21.07 -11.02 7.59
CA PHE A 329 20.17 -11.14 8.76
C PHE A 329 19.80 -9.79 9.37
N MET A 330 20.71 -8.82 9.37
CA MET A 330 20.44 -7.48 9.90
C MET A 330 19.35 -6.77 9.08
N ALA A 331 19.47 -6.74 7.75
CA ALA A 331 18.47 -6.15 6.88
C ALA A 331 17.12 -6.88 6.98
N TYR A 332 17.16 -8.22 7.01
CA TYR A 332 15.95 -9.03 7.20
C TYR A 332 15.25 -8.73 8.53
N PHE A 333 16.00 -8.60 9.64
CA PHE A 333 15.44 -8.28 10.95
C PHE A 333 14.87 -6.85 11.01
N GLN A 334 15.57 -5.87 10.43
CA GLN A 334 15.06 -4.50 10.30
C GLN A 334 13.74 -4.46 9.54
N LEU A 335 13.65 -5.15 8.38
CA LEU A 335 12.43 -5.30 7.62
C LEU A 335 11.34 -6.03 8.43
N GLY A 336 11.70 -7.08 9.17
CA GLY A 336 10.80 -7.79 10.06
C GLY A 336 10.17 -6.89 11.13
N ILE A 337 10.96 -6.01 11.75
CA ILE A 337 10.44 -5.00 12.69
C ILE A 337 9.51 -4.02 11.98
N ILE A 338 9.94 -3.46 10.84
CA ILE A 338 9.14 -2.47 10.09
C ILE A 338 7.80 -3.07 9.66
N PHE A 339 7.78 -4.28 9.08
CA PHE A 339 6.56 -4.96 8.68
C PHE A 339 5.73 -5.47 9.86
N GLY A 340 6.37 -5.87 10.96
CA GLY A 340 5.66 -6.27 12.19
C GLY A 340 4.89 -5.09 12.79
N VAL A 341 5.56 -3.95 12.99
CA VAL A 341 4.95 -2.71 13.49
C VAL A 341 3.91 -2.18 12.50
N GLY A 342 4.26 -2.11 11.21
CA GLY A 342 3.35 -1.65 10.17
C GLY A 342 2.12 -2.54 10.02
N GLY A 343 2.31 -3.86 10.05
CA GLY A 343 1.22 -4.85 10.00
C GLY A 343 0.31 -4.77 11.23
N TRP A 344 0.86 -4.52 12.42
CA TRP A 344 0.07 -4.27 13.62
C TRP A 344 -0.78 -3.00 13.51
N LEU A 345 -0.19 -1.89 13.07
CA LEU A 345 -0.88 -0.61 12.85
C LEU A 345 -2.01 -0.75 11.81
N PHE A 346 -1.72 -1.36 10.66
CA PHE A 346 -2.69 -1.54 9.57
C PHE A 346 -3.73 -2.65 9.83
N GLY A 347 -3.36 -3.65 10.63
CA GLY A 347 -4.22 -4.77 10.98
C GLY A 347 -5.23 -4.40 12.07
N GLN A 348 -4.75 -3.81 13.16
CA GLN A 348 -5.51 -3.64 14.40
C GLN A 348 -6.03 -2.21 14.61
N TYR A 349 -5.48 -1.21 13.91
CA TYR A 349 -5.86 0.20 14.11
C TYR A 349 -5.80 0.65 15.59
N PRO A 350 -4.69 0.40 16.33
CA PRO A 350 -4.62 0.62 17.78
C PRO A 350 -4.79 2.09 18.20
N ILE A 351 -4.65 3.04 17.28
CA ILE A 351 -4.84 4.49 17.50
C ILE A 351 -5.94 5.04 16.59
N GLY A 352 -6.89 4.19 16.19
CA GLY A 352 -7.99 4.53 15.30
C GLY A 352 -7.51 4.99 13.92
N GLY A 353 -8.14 6.01 13.37
CA GLY A 353 -7.83 6.52 12.02
C GLY A 353 -6.37 6.96 11.81
N TRP A 354 -5.65 7.30 12.88
CA TRP A 354 -4.23 7.68 12.82
C TRP A 354 -3.28 6.50 12.57
N SER A 355 -3.73 5.26 12.79
CA SER A 355 -2.88 4.09 12.61
C SER A 355 -2.39 3.95 11.18
N HIS A 356 -3.19 4.41 10.22
CA HIS A 356 -2.82 4.39 8.81
C HIS A 356 -1.72 5.42 8.47
N ALA A 357 -1.81 6.63 9.01
CA ALA A 357 -0.76 7.65 8.87
C ALA A 357 0.57 7.18 9.46
N VAL A 358 0.53 6.60 10.68
CA VAL A 358 1.73 6.06 11.34
C VAL A 358 2.27 4.84 10.61
N PHE A 359 1.40 4.02 10.01
CA PHE A 359 1.81 2.94 9.13
C PHE A 359 2.65 3.45 7.95
N HIS A 360 2.22 4.51 7.25
CA HIS A 360 3.01 5.13 6.17
C HIS A 360 4.39 5.62 6.63
N ILE A 361 4.45 6.23 7.82
CA ILE A 361 5.71 6.67 8.41
C ILE A 361 6.62 5.46 8.72
N ALA A 362 6.07 4.38 9.28
CA ALA A 362 6.84 3.17 9.57
C ALA A 362 7.40 2.53 8.29
N ILE A 363 6.61 2.41 7.23
CA ILE A 363 7.06 1.80 5.96
C ILE A 363 8.01 2.72 5.16
N THR A 364 8.13 4.00 5.51
CA THR A 364 9.12 4.92 4.91
C THR A 364 10.55 4.45 5.14
N PHE A 365 10.79 3.60 6.13
CA PHE A 365 12.11 3.00 6.38
C PHE A 365 12.39 1.73 5.55
N VAL A 366 11.44 1.24 4.74
CA VAL A 366 11.67 0.10 3.85
C VAL A 366 12.66 0.44 2.71
N PRO A 367 12.49 1.55 1.94
CA PRO A 367 13.41 1.92 0.86
C PRO A 367 14.89 1.96 1.27
N PRO A 368 15.34 2.62 2.35
CA PRO A 368 16.76 2.64 2.71
C PRO A 368 17.31 1.23 2.96
N VAL A 369 16.59 0.39 3.69
CA VAL A 369 17.03 -0.99 3.97
C VAL A 369 17.11 -1.82 2.69
N MET A 370 16.09 -1.69 1.82
CA MET A 370 16.04 -2.42 0.55
C MET A 370 17.12 -1.95 -0.42
N PHE A 371 17.38 -0.65 -0.53
CA PHE A 371 18.39 -0.12 -1.45
C PHE A 371 19.79 -0.54 -1.03
N TRP A 372 20.12 -0.48 0.27
CA TRP A 372 21.41 -0.99 0.75
C TRP A 372 21.58 -2.48 0.49
N SER A 373 20.54 -3.27 0.74
CA SER A 373 20.53 -4.71 0.43
C SER A 373 20.69 -4.99 -1.07
N ALA A 374 20.10 -4.15 -1.93
CA ALA A 374 20.16 -4.27 -3.38
C ALA A 374 21.51 -3.87 -3.99
N LEU A 375 22.20 -2.90 -3.39
CA LEU A 375 23.53 -2.48 -3.82
C LEU A 375 24.59 -3.57 -3.58
N ASN A 376 24.39 -4.43 -2.57
CA ASN A 376 25.27 -5.55 -2.27
C ASN A 376 25.07 -6.77 -3.19
N LEU A 377 24.14 -6.71 -4.16
CA LEU A 377 23.90 -7.80 -5.09
C LEU A 377 25.03 -7.92 -6.13
N PRO A 378 25.41 -9.15 -6.55
CA PRO A 378 26.35 -9.34 -7.65
C PRO A 378 25.93 -8.64 -8.94
N SER A 379 24.62 -8.60 -9.23
CA SER A 379 24.05 -7.90 -10.40
C SER A 379 24.24 -6.38 -10.36
N SER A 380 24.53 -5.81 -9.19
CA SER A 380 24.77 -4.37 -9.02
C SER A 380 26.25 -4.00 -9.21
N ARG A 381 27.17 -4.98 -9.07
CA ARG A 381 28.60 -4.74 -8.99
C ARG A 381 29.19 -4.08 -10.24
N GLY A 382 28.91 -4.60 -11.42
CA GLY A 382 29.46 -4.05 -12.67
C GLY A 382 29.08 -2.58 -12.89
N GLN A 383 27.83 -2.22 -12.61
CA GLN A 383 27.40 -0.82 -12.75
C GLN A 383 28.01 0.09 -11.68
N LEU A 384 28.26 -0.43 -10.46
CA LEU A 384 28.98 0.31 -9.41
C LEU A 384 30.44 0.54 -9.77
N GLU A 385 31.11 -0.44 -10.37
CA GLU A 385 32.49 -0.33 -10.85
C GLU A 385 32.61 0.72 -11.97
N VAL A 386 31.69 0.72 -12.95
CA VAL A 386 31.60 1.77 -13.97
C VAL A 386 31.41 3.14 -13.33
N ALA A 387 30.48 3.26 -12.38
CA ALA A 387 30.21 4.52 -11.69
C ALA A 387 31.41 5.01 -10.87
N ALA A 388 32.13 4.11 -10.20
CA ALA A 388 33.35 4.42 -9.46
C ALA A 388 34.47 4.92 -10.37
N HIS A 389 34.69 4.26 -11.51
CA HIS A 389 35.65 4.70 -12.51
C HIS A 389 35.33 6.10 -13.04
N CYS A 390 34.08 6.33 -13.45
CA CYS A 390 33.62 7.65 -13.91
C CYS A 390 33.75 8.73 -12.83
N ALA A 391 33.49 8.40 -11.55
CA ALA A 391 33.68 9.32 -10.43
C ALA A 391 35.17 9.69 -10.24
N MET A 392 36.08 8.74 -10.41
CA MET A 392 37.52 9.00 -10.36
C MET A 392 37.99 9.91 -11.50
N LEU A 393 37.51 9.69 -12.72
CA LEU A 393 37.80 10.56 -13.87
C LEU A 393 37.29 11.99 -13.63
N ALA A 394 36.06 12.12 -13.12
CA ALA A 394 35.49 13.41 -12.77
C ALA A 394 36.28 14.10 -11.64
N GLY A 395 36.74 13.36 -10.64
CA GLY A 395 37.56 13.88 -9.54
C GLY A 395 38.95 14.36 -9.96
N LYS A 396 39.53 13.79 -11.01
CA LYS A 396 40.80 14.26 -11.61
C LYS A 396 40.64 15.54 -12.43
N ALA A 397 39.41 15.92 -12.78
CA ALA A 397 39.12 17.14 -13.54
C ALA A 397 39.00 18.40 -12.67
N PHE A 398 39.03 18.24 -11.34
CA PHE A 398 39.09 19.32 -10.34
C PHE A 398 40.48 19.38 -9.70
#